data_AF-A0A026VUN7-F1
#
_entry.id   AF-A0A026VUN7-F1
#
_cell.length_a   1.000
_cell.length_b   1.000
_cell.length_c   1.000
_cell.angle_alpha   90.00
_cell.angle_beta   90.00
_cell.angle_gamma   90.00
#
_symmetry.space_group_name_H-M   'P 1'
#
loop_
_entity.id
_entity.type
_entity.pdbx_description
1 polymer ?
#
loop_
_entity_poly.entity_id
_entity_poly.type
_entity_poly.pdbx_seq_one_letter_code
_entity_poly.pdbx_strand_id
1 'polypeptide(L)'
;MSKEYVLKKCMNLQAKLSNGTESDIDGAELYDEICILLQGMLTPDMNSSAMLNYLLNNNLQQVFPNFYISLQILLTLPVTVASGERSFSKLKLIKNYLRSTMSQERLTNLATISIEHEIASKLETSKLIKQFVEIKTRRARFI
;
A
#
# COMPACT_ATOMS: atom_id res chain seq x y z
N MET A 1 -24.92 16.82 -9.64
CA MET A 1 -24.17 15.78 -10.37
C MET A 1 -25.21 14.85 -11.00
N SER A 2 -25.19 14.57 -12.31
CA SER A 2 -26.22 13.69 -12.89
C SER A 2 -25.99 12.25 -12.45
N LYS A 3 -27.07 11.52 -12.17
CA LYS A 3 -27.02 10.10 -11.77
C LYS A 3 -26.22 9.25 -12.77
N GLU A 4 -26.41 9.53 -14.05
CA GLU A 4 -25.72 8.90 -15.17
C GLU A 4 -24.20 9.11 -15.16
N TYR A 5 -23.74 10.29 -14.70
CA TYR A 5 -22.31 10.56 -14.56
C TYR A 5 -21.65 9.68 -13.49
N VAL A 6 -22.31 9.51 -12.34
CA VAL A 6 -21.77 8.69 -11.24
C VAL A 6 -21.72 7.23 -11.64
N LEU A 7 -22.81 6.71 -12.23
CA LEU A 7 -22.86 5.34 -12.75
C LEU A 7 -21.73 5.08 -13.75
N LYS A 8 -21.52 6.01 -14.69
CA LYS A 8 -20.41 5.93 -15.65
C LYS A 8 -19.05 5.90 -14.95
N LYS A 9 -18.86 6.62 -13.84
CA LYS A 9 -17.61 6.57 -13.08
C LYS A 9 -17.42 5.25 -12.35
N CYS A 10 -18.46 4.66 -11.77
CA CYS A 10 -18.39 3.34 -11.15
C CYS A 10 -18.03 2.26 -12.16
N MET A 11 -18.66 2.27 -13.35
CA MET A 11 -18.33 1.33 -14.43
C MET A 11 -16.88 1.49 -14.92
N ASN A 12 -16.38 2.72 -15.03
CA ASN A 12 -14.98 2.97 -15.38
C ASN A 12 -14.01 2.50 -14.29
N LEU A 13 -14.43 2.55 -13.02
CA LEU A 13 -13.61 2.07 -11.91
C LEU A 13 -13.53 0.54 -11.95
N GLN A 14 -14.65 -0.15 -12.12
CA GLN A 14 -14.69 -1.60 -12.33
C GLN A 14 -13.76 -2.04 -13.45
N ALA A 15 -13.84 -1.39 -14.62
CA ALA A 15 -12.97 -1.71 -15.77
C ALA A 15 -11.47 -1.49 -15.49
N LYS A 16 -11.11 -0.62 -14.54
CA LYS A 16 -9.71 -0.42 -14.12
C LYS A 16 -9.26 -1.41 -13.04
N LEU A 17 -10.21 -1.91 -12.27
CA LEU A 17 -10.02 -2.89 -11.20
C LEU A 17 -10.46 -4.29 -11.66
N SER A 18 -10.34 -4.56 -12.96
CA SER A 18 -10.63 -5.87 -13.56
C SER A 18 -9.36 -6.44 -14.18
N ASN A 19 -9.08 -7.70 -13.86
CA ASN A 19 -8.01 -8.46 -14.49
C ASN A 19 -8.61 -9.69 -15.20
N GLY A 20 -8.80 -9.57 -16.51
CA GLY A 20 -9.47 -10.60 -17.30
C GLY A 20 -10.95 -10.69 -16.96
N THR A 21 -11.37 -11.83 -16.38
CA THR A 21 -12.77 -12.10 -16.02
C THR A 21 -13.11 -11.75 -14.57
N GLU A 22 -12.11 -11.49 -13.74
CA GLU A 22 -12.30 -11.17 -12.32
C GLU A 22 -12.21 -9.65 -12.13
N SER A 23 -13.11 -9.12 -11.31
CA SER A 23 -13.07 -7.72 -10.90
C SER A 23 -13.21 -7.62 -9.38
N ASP A 24 -12.46 -6.69 -8.80
CA ASP A 24 -12.46 -6.45 -7.36
C ASP A 24 -13.79 -5.83 -6.88
N ILE A 25 -14.55 -5.21 -7.78
CA ILE A 25 -15.82 -4.53 -7.49
C ILE A 25 -16.83 -4.73 -8.63
N ASP A 26 -18.12 -4.71 -8.31
CA ASP A 26 -19.20 -4.52 -9.27
C ASP A 26 -19.60 -3.03 -9.33
N GLY A 27 -19.49 -2.43 -10.51
CA GLY A 27 -19.75 -1.01 -10.73
C GLY A 27 -21.22 -0.62 -10.66
N ALA A 28 -22.14 -1.53 -10.97
CA ALA A 28 -23.57 -1.30 -10.83
C ALA A 28 -24.00 -1.37 -9.36
N GLU A 29 -23.54 -2.41 -8.64
CA GLU A 29 -23.78 -2.53 -7.19
C GLU A 29 -23.15 -1.36 -6.43
N LEU A 30 -21.91 -0.98 -6.77
CA LEU A 30 -21.25 0.18 -6.16
C LEU A 30 -22.08 1.47 -6.34
N TYR A 31 -22.69 1.67 -7.50
CA TYR A 31 -23.55 2.83 -7.72
C TYR A 31 -24.77 2.83 -6.80
N ASP A 32 -25.41 1.67 -6.64
CA ASP A 32 -26.58 1.52 -5.78
C ASP A 32 -26.22 1.71 -4.30
N GLU A 33 -25.11 1.12 -3.85
CA GLU A 33 -24.57 1.30 -2.50
C GLU A 33 -24.27 2.78 -2.21
N ILE A 34 -23.64 3.50 -3.15
CA ILE A 34 -23.38 4.94 -3.02
C ILE A 34 -24.68 5.73 -2.91
N CYS A 35 -25.69 5.40 -3.71
CA CYS A 35 -26.97 6.09 -3.67
C CYS A 35 -27.67 5.93 -2.31
N ILE A 36 -27.64 4.71 -1.75
CA ILE A 36 -28.22 4.40 -0.43
C ILE A 36 -27.48 5.16 0.67
N LEU A 37 -26.15 5.15 0.64
CA LEU A 37 -25.32 5.80 1.64
C LEU A 37 -25.47 7.33 1.64
N LEU A 38 -25.57 7.94 0.45
CA LEU A 38 -25.75 9.39 0.28
C LEU A 38 -27.15 9.88 0.66
N GLN A 39 -28.15 8.98 0.71
CA GLN A 39 -29.52 9.36 1.07
C GLN A 39 -29.75 9.54 2.58
N GLY A 40 -28.85 9.05 3.44
CA GLY A 40 -29.05 9.23 4.88
C GLY A 40 -27.93 8.83 5.83
N MET A 41 -26.83 8.22 5.35
CA MET A 41 -25.79 7.70 6.25
C MET A 41 -24.49 8.51 6.23
N LEU A 42 -24.11 9.08 5.09
CA LEU A 42 -22.89 9.86 4.94
C LEU A 42 -23.19 11.36 4.92
N THR A 43 -22.46 12.13 5.73
CA THR A 43 -22.47 13.58 5.61
C THR A 43 -21.47 14.03 4.53
N PRO A 44 -21.76 15.12 3.79
CA PRO A 44 -20.93 15.55 2.67
C PRO A 44 -19.49 15.94 3.05
N ASP A 45 -19.23 16.16 4.35
CA ASP A 45 -17.93 16.63 4.86
C ASP A 45 -17.03 15.51 5.41
N MET A 46 -17.49 14.25 5.39
CA MET A 46 -16.67 13.12 5.88
C MET A 46 -15.51 12.82 4.95
N ASN A 47 -14.30 12.73 5.53
CA ASN A 47 -13.13 12.24 4.80
C ASN A 47 -13.20 10.71 4.59
N SER A 48 -12.45 10.20 3.60
CA SER A 48 -12.47 8.78 3.25
C SER A 48 -12.12 7.84 4.41
N SER A 49 -11.25 8.27 5.34
CA SER A 49 -10.90 7.48 6.54
C SER A 49 -12.02 7.46 7.58
N ALA A 50 -12.71 8.57 7.81
CA ALA A 50 -13.89 8.63 8.67
C ALA A 50 -15.04 7.81 8.08
N MET A 51 -15.22 7.83 6.76
CA MET A 51 -16.18 6.99 6.06
C MET A 51 -15.88 5.50 6.32
N LEU A 52 -14.62 5.08 6.17
CA LEU A 52 -14.22 3.69 6.43
C LEU A 52 -14.43 3.30 7.89
N ASN A 53 -14.01 4.14 8.84
CA ASN A 53 -14.19 3.89 10.27
C ASN A 53 -15.68 3.82 10.64
N TYR A 54 -16.53 4.63 10.01
CA TYR A 54 -17.97 4.58 10.23
C TYR A 54 -18.56 3.23 9.77
N LEU A 55 -18.17 2.73 8.60
CA LEU A 55 -18.62 1.42 8.13
C LEU A 55 -18.18 0.29 9.07
N LEU A 56 -16.95 0.35 9.58
CA LEU A 56 -16.40 -0.64 10.50
C LEU A 56 -17.12 -0.64 11.86
N ASN A 57 -17.29 0.53 12.46
CA ASN A 57 -17.93 0.67 13.77
C ASN A 57 -19.39 0.22 13.77
N ASN A 58 -20.07 0.35 12.63
CA ASN A 58 -21.47 -0.06 12.46
C ASN A 58 -21.63 -1.46 11.84
N ASN A 59 -20.54 -2.20 11.61
CA ASN A 59 -20.54 -3.53 10.96
C ASN A 59 -21.21 -3.55 9.56
N LEU A 60 -21.12 -2.46 8.81
CA LEU A 60 -21.77 -2.29 7.50
C LEU A 60 -20.95 -2.82 6.32
N GLN A 61 -19.76 -3.37 6.58
CA GLN A 61 -18.85 -3.93 5.58
C GLN A 61 -19.48 -5.05 4.73
N GLN A 62 -20.38 -5.86 5.30
CA GLN A 62 -21.08 -6.91 4.55
C GLN A 62 -22.33 -6.39 3.80
N VAL A 63 -22.83 -5.23 4.21
CA VAL A 63 -24.02 -4.60 3.61
C VAL A 63 -23.62 -3.78 2.39
N PHE A 64 -22.44 -3.13 2.44
CA PHE A 64 -21.88 -2.32 1.37
C PHE A 64 -20.48 -2.79 0.98
N PRO A 65 -20.34 -4.03 0.45
CA PRO A 65 -19.04 -4.61 0.16
C PRO A 65 -18.27 -3.85 -0.93
N ASN A 66 -18.92 -3.41 -2.01
CA ASN A 66 -18.24 -2.76 -3.13
C ASN A 66 -17.70 -1.38 -2.73
N PHE A 67 -18.48 -0.64 -1.93
CA PHE A 67 -18.08 0.65 -1.40
C PHE A 67 -16.96 0.52 -0.37
N TYR A 68 -17.02 -0.50 0.50
CA TYR A 68 -15.97 -0.81 1.45
C TYR A 68 -14.64 -1.13 0.75
N ILE A 69 -14.64 -2.03 -0.23
CA ILE A 69 -13.45 -2.37 -1.03
C ILE A 69 -12.91 -1.14 -1.75
N SER A 70 -13.79 -0.34 -2.36
CA SER A 70 -13.40 0.90 -3.04
C SER A 70 -12.69 1.88 -2.10
N LEU A 71 -13.18 2.03 -0.86
CA LEU A 71 -12.53 2.89 0.14
C LEU A 71 -11.18 2.33 0.60
N GLN A 72 -11.06 1.01 0.76
CA GLN A 72 -9.77 0.38 1.07
C GLN A 72 -8.75 0.62 -0.05
N ILE A 73 -9.14 0.41 -1.30
CA ILE A 73 -8.28 0.68 -2.47
C ILE A 73 -7.88 2.16 -2.49
N LEU A 74 -8.82 3.08 -2.27
CA LEU A 74 -8.52 4.52 -2.23
C LEU A 74 -7.49 4.90 -1.16
N LEU A 75 -7.60 4.32 0.04
CA LEU A 75 -6.72 4.63 1.17
C LEU A 75 -5.37 3.91 1.10
N THR A 76 -5.29 2.79 0.37
CA THR A 76 -4.04 2.03 0.18
C THR A 76 -3.26 2.49 -1.03
N LEU A 77 -3.93 3.03 -2.05
CA LEU A 77 -3.26 3.63 -3.19
C LEU A 77 -2.38 4.79 -2.70
N PRO A 78 -1.09 4.81 -3.06
CA PRO A 78 -0.23 5.93 -2.70
C PRO A 78 -0.74 7.17 -3.43
N VAL A 79 -1.51 8.00 -2.71
CA VAL A 79 -2.07 9.25 -3.23
C VAL A 79 -0.97 10.23 -3.66
N THR A 80 0.27 10.01 -3.18
CA THR A 80 1.43 10.84 -3.52
C THR A 80 2.57 10.00 -4.11
N VAL A 81 3.13 10.51 -5.21
CA VAL A 81 4.36 9.97 -5.84
C VAL A 81 5.58 10.09 -4.88
N ALA A 82 5.44 10.91 -3.83
CA ALA A 82 6.47 11.20 -2.85
C ALA A 82 7.08 9.96 -2.15
N SER A 83 6.32 8.87 -1.97
CA SER A 83 6.88 7.63 -1.39
C SER A 83 7.85 6.94 -2.36
N GLY A 84 7.47 6.85 -3.63
CA GLY A 84 8.33 6.36 -4.70
C GLY A 84 9.55 7.26 -4.90
N GLU A 85 9.36 8.58 -4.95
CA GLU A 85 10.44 9.55 -5.08
C GLU A 85 11.42 9.51 -3.91
N ARG A 86 10.94 9.37 -2.67
CA ARG A 86 11.79 9.17 -1.49
C ARG A 86 12.62 7.90 -1.63
N SER A 87 12.01 6.80 -2.07
CA SER A 87 12.71 5.52 -2.28
C SER A 87 13.79 5.63 -3.38
N PHE A 88 13.48 6.28 -4.50
CA PHE A 88 14.46 6.53 -5.57
C PHE A 88 15.57 7.51 -5.14
N SER A 89 15.25 8.50 -4.30
CA SER A 89 16.24 9.41 -3.73
C SER A 89 17.24 8.67 -2.83
N LYS A 90 16.75 7.75 -1.97
CA LYS A 90 17.62 6.87 -1.17
C LYS A 90 18.50 5.98 -2.05
N LEU A 91 17.93 5.38 -3.09
CA LEU A 91 18.70 4.56 -4.03
C LEU A 91 19.79 5.36 -4.75
N LYS A 92 19.49 6.60 -5.15
CA LYS A 92 20.46 7.53 -5.74
C LYS A 92 21.60 7.85 -4.76
N LEU A 93 21.27 8.12 -3.49
CA LEU A 93 22.28 8.35 -2.45
C LEU A 93 23.19 7.13 -2.25
N ILE A 94 22.64 5.92 -2.19
CA ILE A 94 23.41 4.67 -2.04
C ILE A 94 24.38 4.50 -3.23
N LYS A 95 23.88 4.66 -4.47
CA LYS A 95 24.71 4.57 -5.68
C LYS A 95 25.82 5.62 -5.71
N ASN A 96 25.49 6.87 -5.39
CA ASN A 96 26.44 7.97 -5.44
C ASN A 96 27.51 7.88 -4.33
N TYR A 97 27.09 7.55 -3.11
CA TYR A 97 27.99 7.43 -1.96
C TYR A 97 29.01 6.29 -2.16
N LEU A 98 28.55 5.13 -2.63
CA LEU A 98 29.43 3.98 -2.84
C LEU A 98 30.23 4.05 -4.15
N ARG A 99 29.83 4.92 -5.10
CA ARG A 99 30.45 5.12 -6.42
C ARG A 99 30.89 3.80 -7.10
N SER A 100 30.12 2.73 -6.90
CA SER A 100 30.56 1.37 -7.18
C SER A 100 29.71 0.70 -8.25
N THR A 101 30.36 -0.02 -9.17
CA THR A 101 29.75 -1.13 -9.90
C THR A 101 29.46 -2.26 -8.90
N MET A 102 28.25 -2.27 -8.35
CA MET A 102 27.79 -3.33 -7.44
C MET A 102 26.77 -4.24 -8.14
N SER A 103 26.68 -5.48 -7.69
CA SER A 103 25.64 -6.40 -8.17
C SER A 103 24.25 -5.90 -7.79
N GLN A 104 23.26 -6.25 -8.62
CA GLN A 104 21.88 -5.84 -8.42
C GLN A 104 21.34 -6.32 -7.06
N GLU A 105 21.68 -7.56 -6.67
CA GLU A 105 21.29 -8.15 -5.39
C GLU A 105 21.79 -7.34 -4.18
N ARG A 106 23.06 -6.93 -4.20
CA ARG A 106 23.62 -6.13 -3.10
C ARG A 106 22.94 -4.75 -3.04
N LEU A 107 22.67 -4.15 -4.20
CA LEU A 107 21.98 -2.87 -4.29
C LEU A 107 20.56 -2.94 -3.75
N THR A 108 19.79 -3.96 -4.13
CA THR A 108 18.41 -4.14 -3.66
C THR A 108 18.39 -4.31 -2.15
N ASN A 109 19.29 -5.14 -1.59
CA ASN A 109 19.35 -5.37 -0.15
C ASN A 109 19.67 -4.08 0.63
N LEU A 110 20.65 -3.29 0.17
CA LEU A 110 20.98 -2.00 0.77
C LEU A 110 19.85 -0.97 0.64
N ALA A 111 19.19 -0.93 -0.51
CA ALA A 111 18.05 -0.05 -0.74
C ALA A 111 16.89 -0.41 0.20
N THR A 112 16.57 -1.70 0.36
CA THR A 112 15.54 -2.16 1.30
C THR A 112 15.85 -1.74 2.73
N ILE A 113 17.08 -1.95 3.21
CA ILE A 113 17.48 -1.53 4.56
C ILE A 113 17.37 0.00 4.74
N SER A 114 17.70 0.78 3.70
CA SER A 114 17.64 2.23 3.76
C SER A 114 16.23 2.81 3.62
N ILE A 115 15.33 2.14 2.90
CA ILE A 115 13.92 2.52 2.77
C ILE A 115 13.21 2.19 4.08
N GLU A 116 13.39 0.97 4.58
CA GLU A 116 12.81 0.47 5.82
C GLU A 116 13.65 0.80 7.06
N HIS A 117 14.29 1.98 7.06
CA HIS A 117 15.24 2.35 8.11
C HIS A 117 14.62 2.36 9.52
N GLU A 118 13.33 2.71 9.65
CA GLU A 118 12.61 2.68 10.93
C GLU A 118 12.43 1.28 11.51
N ILE A 119 12.31 0.27 10.64
CA ILE A 119 12.25 -1.12 11.06
C ILE A 119 13.66 -1.63 11.33
N ALA A 120 14.61 -1.29 10.44
CA ALA A 120 16.01 -1.67 10.57
C ALA A 120 16.65 -1.12 11.85
N SER A 121 16.27 0.08 12.30
CA SER A 121 16.79 0.69 13.54
C SER A 121 16.32 -0.04 14.80
N LYS A 122 15.20 -0.77 14.73
CA LYS A 122 14.70 -1.61 15.83
C LYS A 122 15.40 -2.96 15.91
N LEU A 123 16.20 -3.34 14.90
CA LEU A 123 16.95 -4.59 14.91
C LEU A 123 18.15 -4.47 15.86
N GLU A 124 18.30 -5.45 16.75
CA GLU A 124 19.48 -5.55 17.60
C GLU A 124 20.68 -6.04 16.79
N THR A 125 21.53 -5.11 16.37
CA THR A 125 22.76 -5.41 15.60
C THR A 125 23.65 -6.43 16.31
N SER A 126 23.68 -6.44 17.64
CA SER A 126 24.44 -7.41 18.43
C SER A 126 23.97 -8.85 18.24
N LYS A 127 22.64 -9.08 18.16
CA LYS A 127 22.05 -10.39 17.86
C LYS A 127 22.35 -10.79 16.42
N LEU A 128 22.23 -9.86 15.48
CA LEU A 128 22.54 -10.10 14.06
C LEU A 128 24.00 -10.52 13.86
N ILE A 129 24.94 -9.88 14.55
CA ILE A 129 26.37 -10.25 14.49
C ILE A 129 26.57 -11.67 15.02
N LYS A 130 25.96 -12.03 16.16
CA LYS A 130 26.06 -13.39 16.71
C LYS A 130 25.50 -14.43 15.76
N GLN A 131 24.31 -14.20 15.21
CA GLN A 131 23.70 -15.09 14.21
C GLN A 131 24.55 -15.21 12.95
N PHE A 132 25.11 -14.10 12.47
CA PHE A 132 25.99 -14.11 11.30
C PHE A 132 27.25 -14.93 11.57
N VAL A 133 27.86 -14.79 12.76
CA VAL A 133 29.01 -15.59 13.18
C VAL A 133 28.62 -17.07 13.25
N GLU A 134 27.50 -17.42 13.87
CA GLU A 134 26.98 -18.80 13.95
C GLU A 134 26.81 -19.43 12.56
N ILE A 135 26.21 -18.70 11.60
CA ILE A 135 26.04 -19.16 10.22
C ILE A 135 27.40 -19.32 9.51
N LYS A 136 28.35 -18.41 9.77
CA LYS A 136 29.67 -18.38 9.12
C LYS A 136 30.72 -19.26 9.79
N THR A 137 30.43 -19.88 10.95
CA THR A 137 31.37 -20.77 11.67
C THR A 137 31.81 -22.00 10.88
N ARG A 138 31.25 -22.24 9.67
CA ARG A 138 31.79 -23.20 8.69
C ARG A 138 32.98 -22.68 7.86
N ARG A 139 33.49 -21.47 8.08
CA ARG A 139 34.75 -21.00 7.47
C ARG A 139 35.70 -20.39 8.52
N ALA A 140 36.58 -21.26 9.00
CA ALA A 140 37.89 -21.07 9.63
C ALA A 140 38.03 -20.13 10.84
N ARG A 141 38.64 -20.71 11.89
CA ARG A 141 39.18 -20.07 13.09
C ARG A 141 40.30 -19.12 12.64
N PHE A 142 40.13 -17.81 12.84
CA PHE A 142 41.25 -16.87 12.74
C PHE A 142 42.13 -17.10 13.98
N ILE A 143 43.30 -17.69 13.76
CA ILE A 143 44.43 -17.72 14.70
C ILE A 143 45.21 -16.42 14.51
#